data_AF-A0A3D5F7Y1-F1
#
_entry.id   AF-A0A3D5F7Y1-F1
#
_cell.length_a   1.000
_cell.length_b   1.000
_cell.length_c   1.000
_cell.angle_alpha   90.00
_cell.angle_beta   90.00
_cell.angle_gamma   90.00
#
_symmetry.space_group_name_H-M   'P 1'
#
loop_
_entity.id
_entity.type
_entity.pdbx_description
1 polymer ?
#
loop_
_entity_poly.entity_id
_entity_poly.type
_entity_poly.pdbx_seq_one_letter_code
_entity_poly.pdbx_strand_id
1 'polypeptide(L)' 'ISFESPNAPGIFTKEWKPEIKLDIDTSTDKLDGNLFEVVLSVTVTATMGEETAFLCEVEQAGIFMIGDMPE' A
#
# COMPACT_ATOMS: atom_id res chain seq x y z
N ILE A 1 -6.70 3.90 -3.70
CA ILE A 1 -6.53 2.49 -4.13
C ILE A 1 -6.21 2.47 -5.61
N SER A 2 -5.11 1.84 -6.00
CA SER A 2 -4.68 1.59 -7.38
C SER A 2 -4.32 0.11 -7.55
N PHE A 3 -4.60 -0.46 -8.72
CA PHE A 3 -4.23 -1.84 -9.06
C PHE A 3 -3.95 -1.96 -10.55
N GLU A 4 -2.84 -2.58 -10.91
CA GLU A 4 -2.41 -2.77 -12.29
C GLU A 4 -1.87 -4.20 -12.50
N SER A 5 -2.17 -4.80 -13.64
CA SER A 5 -1.58 -6.07 -14.08
C SER A 5 -1.16 -5.94 -15.55
N PRO A 6 0.04 -5.40 -15.83
CA PRO A 6 0.44 -4.99 -17.18
C PRO A 6 0.52 -6.14 -18.18
N ASN A 7 0.88 -7.33 -17.71
CA ASN A 7 1.09 -8.53 -18.53
C ASN A 7 -0.16 -9.44 -18.57
N ALA A 8 -1.31 -8.96 -18.09
CA ALA A 8 -2.57 -9.68 -18.20
C ALA A 8 -3.06 -9.73 -19.66
N PRO A 9 -3.71 -10.84 -20.09
CA PRO A 9 -3.92 -12.08 -19.35
C PRO A 9 -2.73 -13.06 -19.45
N GLY A 10 -1.74 -12.78 -20.30
CA GLY A 10 -0.66 -13.70 -20.66
C GLY A 10 0.13 -14.25 -19.46
N ILE A 11 0.33 -13.41 -18.45
CA ILE A 11 1.01 -13.78 -17.20
C ILE A 11 0.36 -14.97 -16.48
N PHE A 12 -0.96 -15.17 -16.62
CA PHE A 12 -1.70 -16.24 -15.94
C PHE A 12 -1.43 -17.64 -16.51
N THR A 13 -0.73 -17.74 -17.65
CA THR A 13 -0.36 -19.02 -18.27
C THR A 13 0.98 -19.57 -17.78
N LYS A 14 1.75 -18.76 -17.05
CA LYS A 14 3.09 -19.12 -16.54
C LYS A 14 2.99 -19.87 -15.21
N GLU A 15 4.03 -20.64 -14.89
CA GLU A 15 4.12 -21.31 -13.59
C GLU A 15 4.21 -20.27 -12.45
N TRP A 16 3.22 -20.25 -11.56
CA TRP A 16 3.10 -19.24 -10.50
C TRP A 16 4.14 -19.41 -9.39
N LYS A 17 5.22 -18.62 -9.47
CA LYS A 17 6.27 -18.47 -8.46
C LYS A 17 6.68 -16.99 -8.33
N PRO A 18 5.82 -16.13 -7.80
CA PRO A 18 6.10 -14.71 -7.75
C PRO A 18 7.11 -14.36 -6.64
N GLU A 19 7.93 -13.36 -6.90
CA GLU A 19 8.65 -12.60 -5.87
C GLU A 19 7.77 -11.41 -5.46
N ILE A 20 7.58 -11.24 -4.15
CA ILE A 20 6.74 -10.18 -3.60
C ILE A 20 7.63 -9.14 -2.92
N LYS A 21 7.55 -7.90 -3.41
CA LYS A 21 8.10 -6.73 -2.74
C LYS A 21 6.97 -5.95 -2.08
N LEU A 22 7.15 -5.67 -0.79
CA LEU A 22 6.22 -4.90 0.03
C LEU A 22 6.92 -3.64 0.53
N ASP A 23 6.27 -2.50 0.32
CA ASP A 23 6.70 -1.19 0.82
C ASP A 23 5.56 -0.62 1.67
N ILE A 24 5.87 -0.17 2.89
CA ILE A 24 4.90 0.34 3.85
C ILE A 24 5.42 1.68 4.38
N ASP A 25 4.58 2.70 4.28
CA ASP A 25 4.84 4.03 4.81
C ASP A 25 3.69 4.49 5.70
N THR A 26 3.96 5.40 6.64
CA THR A 26 2.94 6.02 7.47
C THR A 26 3.18 7.52 7.54
N SER A 27 2.21 8.29 7.07
CA SER A 27 2.17 9.74 7.23
C SER A 27 1.21 10.13 8.35
N THR A 28 1.50 11.23 9.02
CA THR A 28 0.63 11.81 10.04
C THR A 28 0.57 13.31 9.85
N ASP A 29 -0.65 13.83 9.68
CA ASP A 29 -0.92 15.25 9.51
C ASP A 29 -1.84 15.73 10.64
N LYS A 30 -1.47 16.86 11.25
CA LYS A 30 -2.30 17.51 12.26
C LYS A 30 -3.36 18.37 11.56
N LEU A 31 -4.64 18.07 11.79
CA LEU A 31 -5.75 18.78 11.17
C LEU A 31 -6.15 20.02 11.98
N ASP A 32 -6.65 19.81 13.20
CA ASP A 32 -7.07 20.87 14.12
C ASP A 32 -7.07 20.39 15.58
N GLY A 33 -6.67 21.24 16.53
CA GLY A 33 -6.66 20.90 17.95
C GLY A 33 -5.93 19.58 18.26
N ASN A 34 -6.71 18.55 18.60
CA ASN A 34 -6.27 17.19 18.91
C ASN A 34 -6.65 16.17 17.82
N LEU A 35 -7.05 16.63 16.64
CA LEU A 35 -7.39 15.81 15.49
C LEU A 35 -6.17 15.63 14.59
N PHE A 36 -5.91 14.38 14.25
CA PHE A 36 -4.82 13.96 13.37
C PHE A 36 -5.38 13.07 12.28
N GLU A 37 -4.95 13.30 11.05
CA GLU A 37 -5.07 12.34 9.97
C GLU A 37 -3.83 11.44 9.99
N VAL A 38 -4.04 10.13 10.03
CA VAL A 38 -2.97 9.15 9.89
C VAL A 38 -3.27 8.37 8.61
N VAL A 39 -2.30 8.33 7.70
CA VAL A 39 -2.39 7.63 6.43
C VAL A 39 -1.37 6.49 6.44
N LEU A 40 -1.86 5.27 6.26
CA LEU A 40 -1.03 4.10 6.02
C LEU A 40 -1.00 3.83 4.51
N SER A 41 0.18 3.98 3.90
CA SER A 41 0.39 3.69 2.49
C SER A 41 1.07 2.33 2.34
N VAL A 42 0.49 1.47 1.51
CA VAL A 42 0.98 0.12 1.25
C VAL A 42 1.11 -0.10 -0.25
N THR A 43 2.32 -0.38 -0.71
CA THR A 43 2.62 -0.72 -2.09
C THR A 43 3.12 -2.16 -2.19
N VAL A 44 2.47 -2.93 -3.04
CA VAL A 44 2.80 -4.33 -3.33
C VAL A 44 3.20 -4.44 -4.79
N THR A 45 4.39 -4.97 -5.05
CA THR A 45 4.82 -5.36 -6.39
C THR A 45 5.04 -6.88 -6.42
N ALA A 46 4.34 -7.58 -7.30
CA ALA A 46 4.54 -8.99 -7.56
C ALA A 46 5.20 -9.19 -8.93
N THR A 47 6.33 -9.88 -8.98
CA THR A 47 7.06 -10.18 -10.22
C THR A 47 7.26 -11.67 -10.41
N MET A 48 7.30 -12.13 -11.66
CA MET A 48 7.56 -13.51 -12.07
C MET A 48 8.79 -13.49 -13.00
N GLY A 49 9.98 -13.55 -12.41
CA GLY A 49 11.21 -13.20 -13.12
C GLY A 49 11.23 -11.70 -13.44
N GLU A 50 11.39 -11.36 -14.73
CA GLU A 50 11.34 -9.96 -15.20
C GLU A 50 9.91 -9.47 -15.49
N GLU A 51 8.95 -10.40 -15.51
CA GLU A 51 7.50 -10.20 -15.63
C GLU A 51 6.82 -9.49 -14.45
N THR A 52 6.33 -8.26 -14.55
CA THR A 52 5.40 -7.73 -13.52
C THR A 52 4.06 -8.46 -13.59
N ALA A 53 3.70 -9.20 -12.53
CA ALA A 53 2.41 -9.86 -12.42
C ALA A 53 1.32 -8.88 -12.03
N PHE A 54 1.53 -8.14 -10.94
CA PHE A 54 0.68 -7.01 -10.58
C PHE A 54 1.42 -6.00 -9.71
N LEU A 55 0.90 -4.78 -9.72
CA LEU A 55 1.20 -3.71 -8.78
C LEU A 55 -0.10 -3.34 -8.07
N CYS A 56 -0.06 -3.18 -6.75
CA CYS A 56 -1.20 -2.74 -5.95
C CYS A 56 -0.75 -1.66 -4.98
N GLU A 57 -1.48 -0.58 -4.89
CA GLU A 57 -1.22 0.51 -3.96
C GLU A 57 -2.50 0.89 -3.22
N VAL A 58 -2.40 0.98 -1.90
CA VAL A 58 -3.50 1.37 -1.03
C VAL A 58 -3.00 2.43 -0.08
N GLU A 59 -3.67 3.58 -0.10
CA GLU A 59 -3.57 4.57 0.97
C GLU A 59 -4.84 4.46 1.81
N GLN A 60 -4.67 4.04 3.07
CA GLN A 60 -5.75 3.92 4.03
C GLN A 60 -5.58 5.00 5.09
N ALA A 61 -6.48 5.99 5.06
CA ALA A 61 -6.50 7.07 6.01
C ALA A 61 -7.49 6.83 7.16
N GLY A 62 -7.21 7.42 8.31
CA GLY A 62 -8.14 7.57 9.42
C GLY A 62 -7.92 8.90 10.13
N ILE A 63 -9.01 9.51 10.60
CA ILE A 63 -8.95 10.70 11.46
C ILE A 63 -9.14 10.26 12.91
N PHE A 64 -8.20 10.67 13.76
CA PHE A 64 -8.15 10.28 15.15
C PHE A 64 -8.17 11.52 16.04
N MET A 65 -9.02 11.51 17.06
CA MET A 65 -8.93 12.46 18.16
C MET A 65 -8.01 11.88 19.24
N ILE A 66 -6.85 12.51 19.44
CA ILE A 66 -5.84 12.06 20.39
C ILE A 66 -5.85 13.00 21.60
N GLY A 67 -6.37 12.52 22.74
CA GLY A 67 -6.38 13.25 24.01
C GLY A 67 -5.02 13.22 24.73
N ASP A 68 -5.00 13.62 26.01
CA ASP A 68 -3.79 13.68 26.83
C ASP A 68 -3.01 12.35 26.78
N MET A 69 -1.89 12.35 26.05
CA MET A 69 -0.89 11.29 26.14
C MET A 69 0.06 11.62 27.30
N PRO A 70 0.31 10.67 28.22
CA PRO A 70 1.43 10.81 29.15
C PRO A 70 2.75 10.90 28.37
N GLU A 71 3.69 11.73 28.86
CA GLU A 71 5.06 11.84 28.31
C GLU A 71 5.78 10.49 28.22
#